data_AF-A0A7W4VK26-F1
#
_entry.id   AF-A0A7W4VK26-F1
#
_cell.length_a   1.000
_cell.length_b   1.000
_cell.length_c   1.000
_cell.angle_alpha   90.00
_cell.angle_beta   90.00
_cell.angle_gamma   90.00
#
_symmetry.space_group_name_H-M   'P 1'
#
loop_
_entity.id
_entity.type
_entity.pdbx_description
1 polymer ?
#
loop_
_entity_poly.entity_id
_entity_poly.type
_entity_poly.pdbx_seq_one_letter_code
_entity_poly.pdbx_strand_id
1 'polypeptide(L)'
;MSKPANLQCHGLTVREAAKIMNVSERSVYSAMKIHRLAKAQGRQDIIHAVEQGRMSINGALKQLTATNPKQDRLAAICRAWKQASEQERLDFLCMIECGEI
;
A
#
# COMPACT_ATOMS: atom_id res chain seq x y z
N MET A 1 24.25 -20.75 -0.30
CA MET A 1 23.13 -19.83 -0.64
C MET A 1 22.09 -19.89 0.47
N SER A 2 22.04 -18.88 1.34
CA SER A 2 21.09 -18.82 2.44
C SER A 2 19.70 -18.48 1.90
N LYS A 3 18.69 -19.30 2.17
CA LYS A 3 17.29 -18.94 1.87
C LYS A 3 16.93 -17.72 2.73
N PRO A 4 16.28 -16.68 2.18
CA PRO A 4 15.82 -15.57 2.99
C PRO A 4 14.88 -16.10 4.08
N ALA A 5 15.17 -15.74 5.33
CA ALA A 5 14.36 -16.13 6.47
C ALA A 5 12.95 -15.55 6.28
N ASN A 6 11.96 -16.40 6.03
CA ASN A 6 10.56 -15.99 5.99
C ASN A 6 10.10 -15.75 7.42
N LEU A 7 10.24 -14.52 7.92
CA LEU A 7 9.89 -14.12 9.29
C LEU A 7 8.37 -14.13 9.58
N GLN A 8 7.53 -14.57 8.64
CA GLN A 8 6.08 -14.67 8.80
C GLN A 8 5.64 -16.01 9.42
N CYS A 9 6.42 -16.57 10.36
CA CYS A 9 6.16 -17.90 10.94
C CYS A 9 4.88 -17.99 11.79
N HIS A 10 4.22 -16.87 12.09
CA HIS A 10 3.14 -16.81 13.08
C HIS A 10 1.89 -16.00 12.65
N GLY A 11 1.82 -15.56 11.39
CA GLY A 11 0.70 -14.77 10.88
C GLY A 11 -0.15 -15.54 9.88
N LEU A 12 -1.47 -15.37 9.92
CA LEU A 12 -2.36 -15.85 8.87
C LEU A 12 -1.98 -15.16 7.56
N THR A 13 -1.55 -15.92 6.56
CA THR A 13 -1.24 -15.37 5.24
C THR A 13 -2.52 -15.00 4.50
N VAL A 14 -2.41 -14.08 3.53
CA VAL A 14 -3.57 -13.68 2.68
C VAL A 14 -4.16 -14.90 1.96
N ARG A 15 -3.30 -15.83 1.52
CA ARG A 15 -3.71 -17.07 0.86
C ARG A 15 -4.51 -17.98 1.79
N GLU A 16 -4.06 -18.14 3.03
CA GLU A 16 -4.78 -18.95 4.03
C GLU A 16 -6.12 -18.30 4.39
N ALA A 17 -6.14 -16.98 4.60
CA ALA A 17 -7.37 -16.24 4.85
C ALA A 17 -8.38 -16.39 3.69
N ALA A 18 -7.92 -16.25 2.45
CA ALA A 18 -8.75 -16.43 1.25
C ALA A 18 -9.35 -17.84 1.17
N LYS A 19 -8.55 -18.86 1.49
CA LYS A 19 -8.99 -20.26 1.54
C LYS A 19 -10.03 -20.51 2.64
N ILE A 20 -9.81 -19.98 3.84
CA ILE A 20 -10.76 -20.13 4.97
C ILE A 20 -12.10 -19.47 4.65
N MET A 21 -12.08 -18.29 4.03
CA MET A 21 -13.29 -17.52 3.71
C MET A 21 -13.95 -17.92 2.40
N ASN A 22 -13.37 -18.85 1.62
CA ASN A 22 -13.82 -19.24 0.29
C ASN A 22 -13.98 -18.03 -0.67
N VAL A 23 -12.98 -17.15 -0.70
CA VAL A 23 -12.93 -15.97 -1.59
C VAL A 23 -11.61 -15.90 -2.33
N SER A 24 -11.55 -15.07 -3.38
CA SER A 24 -10.28 -14.80 -4.06
C SER A 24 -9.32 -14.00 -3.18
N GLU A 25 -8.01 -14.25 -3.28
CA GLU A 25 -6.98 -13.44 -2.62
C GLU A 25 -7.11 -11.95 -2.96
N ARG A 26 -7.49 -11.64 -4.20
CA ARG A 26 -7.75 -10.27 -4.67
C ARG A 26 -8.85 -9.59 -3.86
N SER A 27 -9.91 -10.32 -3.48
CA SER A 27 -10.97 -9.78 -2.64
C SER A 27 -10.44 -9.42 -1.24
N VAL A 28 -9.58 -10.27 -0.66
CA VAL A 28 -8.93 -10.01 0.63
C VAL A 28 -8.06 -8.75 0.56
N TYR A 29 -7.19 -8.65 -0.44
CA TYR A 29 -6.36 -7.47 -0.66
C TYR A 29 -7.20 -6.20 -0.86
N SER A 30 -8.28 -6.30 -1.63
CA SER A 30 -9.16 -5.17 -1.90
C SER A 30 -9.91 -4.71 -0.64
N ALA A 31 -10.42 -5.64 0.17
CA ALA A 31 -11.07 -5.34 1.44
C ALA A 31 -10.10 -4.67 2.42
N MET A 32 -8.87 -5.19 2.57
CA MET A 32 -7.83 -4.55 3.38
C MET A 32 -7.51 -3.13 2.89
N LYS A 33 -7.41 -2.94 1.56
CA LYS A 33 -7.14 -1.63 0.97
C LYS A 33 -8.28 -0.64 1.23
N ILE A 34 -9.54 -1.07 1.12
CA ILE A 34 -10.72 -0.27 1.45
C ILE A 34 -10.65 0.17 2.90
N HIS A 35 -10.44 -0.77 3.84
CA HIS A 35 -10.36 -0.47 5.27
C HIS A 35 -9.30 0.60 5.59
N ARG A 36 -8.10 0.46 5.00
CA ARG A 36 -7.00 1.42 5.19
C ARG A 36 -7.35 2.80 4.64
N LEU A 37 -7.88 2.88 3.42
CA LEU A 37 -8.21 4.16 2.77
C LEU A 37 -9.40 4.85 3.46
N ALA A 38 -10.45 4.10 3.77
CA ALA A 38 -11.61 4.61 4.48
C ALA A 38 -11.23 5.16 5.86
N LYS A 39 -10.37 4.45 6.61
CA LYS A 39 -9.84 4.95 7.89
C LYS A 39 -9.04 6.24 7.71
N ALA A 40 -8.14 6.30 6.71
CA ALA A 40 -7.34 7.50 6.44
C ALA A 40 -8.19 8.71 6.01
N GLN A 41 -9.33 8.48 5.37
CA GLN A 41 -10.24 9.52 4.87
C GLN A 41 -11.43 9.80 5.81
N GLY A 42 -11.54 9.11 6.96
CA GLY A 42 -12.70 9.22 7.85
C GLY A 42 -14.02 8.68 7.28
N ARG A 43 -13.97 7.87 6.21
CA ARG A 43 -15.14 7.37 5.46
C ARG A 43 -15.61 5.98 5.92
N GLN A 44 -15.97 5.86 7.21
CA GLN A 44 -16.48 4.60 7.78
C GLN A 44 -17.80 4.15 7.13
N ASP A 45 -18.57 5.11 6.60
CA ASP A 45 -19.79 4.87 5.82
C ASP A 45 -19.58 3.89 4.66
N ILE A 46 -18.44 4.00 3.97
CA ILE A 46 -18.10 3.13 2.84
C ILE A 46 -17.87 1.69 3.30
N ILE A 47 -17.24 1.50 4.47
CA ILE A 47 -16.98 0.16 5.01
C ILE A 47 -18.31 -0.52 5.32
N HIS A 48 -19.19 0.15 6.05
CA HIS A 48 -20.51 -0.38 6.38
C HIS A 48 -21.37 -0.64 5.15
N ALA A 49 -21.31 0.21 4.12
CA ALA A 49 -22.03 -0.03 2.87
C ALA A 49 -21.56 -1.31 2.15
N VAL A 50 -20.26 -1.62 2.20
CA VAL A 50 -19.70 -2.86 1.64
C VAL A 50 -20.11 -4.08 2.48
N GLU A 51 -20.00 -3.99 3.81
CA GLU A 51 -20.39 -5.08 4.73
C GLU A 51 -21.87 -5.44 4.61
N GLN A 52 -22.73 -4.44 4.41
CA GLN A 52 -24.18 -4.62 4.22
C GLN A 52 -24.56 -5.06 2.80
N GLY A 53 -23.58 -5.22 1.88
CA GLY A 53 -23.83 -5.57 0.48
C GLY A 53 -24.49 -4.47 -0.36
N ARG A 54 -24.64 -3.25 0.17
CA ARG A 54 -25.18 -2.09 -0.56
C ARG A 54 -24.19 -1.52 -1.56
N MET A 55 -22.90 -1.79 -1.37
CA MET A 55 -21.82 -1.34 -2.23
C MET A 55 -20.88 -2.50 -2.56
N SER A 56 -20.49 -2.64 -3.83
CA SER A 56 -19.47 -3.61 -4.21
C SER A 56 -18.07 -3.14 -3.79
N ILE A 57 -17.15 -4.10 -3.56
CA ILE A 57 -15.73 -3.84 -3.32
C ILE A 57 -15.13 -2.92 -4.40
N ASN A 58 -15.47 -3.15 -5.67
CA ASN A 58 -14.98 -2.34 -6.79
C ASN A 58 -15.54 -0.91 -6.75
N GLY A 59 -16.82 -0.74 -6.39
CA GLY A 59 -17.45 0.57 -6.23
C GLY A 59 -16.79 1.38 -5.11
N ALA A 60 -16.56 0.73 -3.96
CA ALA A 60 -15.86 1.34 -2.82
C ALA A 60 -14.44 1.78 -3.18
N LEU A 61 -13.68 0.92 -3.86
CA LEU A 61 -12.33 1.26 -4.31
C LEU A 61 -12.32 2.47 -5.26
N LYS A 62 -13.26 2.55 -6.22
CA LYS A 62 -13.36 3.71 -7.12
C LYS A 62 -13.58 4.99 -6.33
N GLN A 63 -14.53 5.01 -5.39
CA GLN A 63 -14.80 6.20 -4.58
C GLN A 63 -13.59 6.61 -3.72
N LEU A 64 -12.95 5.65 -3.06
CA LEU A 64 -11.81 5.92 -2.16
C LEU A 64 -10.52 6.30 -2.90
N THR A 65 -10.35 5.86 -4.14
CA THR A 65 -9.15 6.17 -4.94
C THR A 65 -9.33 7.41 -5.80
N ALA A 66 -10.56 7.79 -6.15
CA ALA A 66 -10.83 9.03 -6.87
C ALA A 66 -10.41 10.27 -6.06
N THR A 67 -10.53 10.20 -4.73
CA THR A 67 -10.13 11.24 -3.79
C THR A 67 -8.64 11.25 -3.46
N ASN A 68 -7.90 10.20 -3.82
CA ASN A 68 -6.47 10.09 -3.52
C ASN A 68 -5.69 10.06 -4.83
N PRO A 69 -5.31 11.24 -5.39
CA PRO A 69 -4.50 11.27 -6.60
C PRO A 69 -3.26 10.41 -6.33
N LYS A 70 -2.92 9.53 -7.28
CA LYS A 70 -1.68 8.76 -7.22
C LYS A 70 -0.57 9.76 -6.89
N GLN A 71 0.07 9.60 -5.73
CA GLN A 71 1.23 10.43 -5.41
C GLN A 71 2.20 10.28 -6.57
N ASP A 72 2.46 11.39 -7.24
CA ASP A 72 3.45 11.43 -8.30
C ASP A 72 4.80 11.13 -7.63
N ARG A 73 5.30 9.92 -7.86
CA ARG A 73 6.55 9.43 -7.28
C ARG A 73 7.70 10.36 -7.64
N LEU A 74 7.68 10.91 -8.86
CA LEU A 74 8.67 11.87 -9.29
C LEU A 74 8.56 13.16 -8.45
N ALA A 75 7.35 13.68 -8.25
CA ALA A 75 7.14 14.85 -7.40
C ALA A 75 7.54 14.60 -5.93
N ALA A 76 7.38 13.38 -5.42
CA ALA A 76 7.86 13.01 -4.09
C ALA A 76 9.39 13.02 -4.01
N ILE A 77 10.08 12.41 -4.99
CA ILE A 77 11.54 12.40 -5.08
C ILE A 77 12.09 13.82 -5.24
N CYS A 78 11.50 14.63 -6.12
CA CYS A 78 11.90 16.02 -6.32
C CYS A 78 11.77 16.86 -5.04
N ARG A 79 10.72 16.62 -4.23
CA ARG A 79 10.56 17.29 -2.93
C ARG A 79 11.63 16.85 -1.94
N ALA A 80 11.87 15.54 -1.83
CA ALA A 80 12.92 15.00 -0.98
C ALA A 80 14.30 15.56 -1.36
N TRP A 81 14.63 15.58 -2.67
CA TRP A 81 15.88 16.13 -3.17
C TRP A 81 16.06 17.61 -2.80
N LYS A 82 15.01 18.43 -2.98
CA LYS A 82 15.04 19.85 -2.63
C LYS A 82 15.22 20.10 -1.13
N GLN A 83 14.72 19.20 -0.29
CA GLN A 83 14.83 19.29 1.17
C GLN A 83 16.12 18.68 1.73
N ALA A 84 16.78 17.80 0.98
CA ALA A 84 18.05 17.21 1.36
C ALA A 84 19.13 18.30 1.49
N SER A 85 19.95 18.16 2.52
CA SER A 85 21.17 18.95 2.71
C SER A 85 22.19 18.68 1.60
N GLU A 86 23.14 19.59 1.46
CA GLU A 86 24.21 19.44 0.48
C GLU A 86 25.02 18.16 0.70
N GLN A 87 25.30 17.81 1.96
CA GLN A 87 26.01 16.57 2.31
C GLN A 87 25.23 15.33 1.91
N GLU A 88 23.92 15.25 2.20
CA GLU A 88 23.09 14.11 1.82
C GLU A 88 23.01 13.93 0.30
N ARG A 89 23.04 15.03 -0.46
CA ARG A 89 23.07 14.97 -1.92
C ARG A 89 24.41 14.43 -2.44
N LEU A 90 25.52 14.83 -1.83
CA LEU A 90 26.86 14.34 -2.19
C LEU A 90 27.01 12.85 -1.87
N ASP A 91 26.57 12.43 -0.67
CA ASP A 91 26.61 11.03 -0.26
C ASP A 91 25.77 10.16 -1.21
N PHE A 92 24.58 10.62 -1.59
CA PHE A 92 23.73 9.93 -2.55
C PHE A 92 24.38 9.80 -3.94
N LEU A 93 25.01 10.86 -4.45
CA LEU A 93 25.73 10.81 -5.74
C LEU A 93 26.93 9.86 -5.69
N CYS A 94 27.66 9.85 -4.57
CA CYS A 94 28.79 8.94 -4.34
C CYS A 94 28.33 7.47 -4.36
N MET A 95 27.19 7.16 -3.73
CA MET A 95 26.60 5.82 -3.76
C MET A 95 26.21 5.36 -5.18
N ILE A 96 25.72 6.27 -6.03
CA ILE A 96 25.40 5.98 -7.44
C ILE A 96 26.68 5.66 -8.23
N GLU A 97 27.73 6.47 -8.06
CA GLU A 97 29.01 6.25 -8.76
C GLU A 97 29.69 4.94 -8.33
N CYS A 98 29.53 4.57 -7.06
CA CYS A 98 30.02 3.30 -6.51
C CYS A 98 29.15 2.08 -6.88
N GLY A 99 27.98 2.29 -7.51
CA GLY A 99 27.08 1.21 -7.94
C GLY A 99 26.36 0.49 -6.80
N GLU A 100 26.18 1.16 -5.66
CA GLU A 100 25.48 0.61 -4.49
C GLU A 100 23.95 0.70 -4.62
N ILE A 101 23.45 1.44 -5.62
CA ILE A 101 22.04 1.65 -5.97
C ILE A 101 21.89 1.60 -7.50
#